data_AF-R9GW37-F1
#
_entry.id   AF-R9GW37-F1
#
_cell.length_a   1.000
_cell.length_b   1.000
_cell.length_c   1.000
_cell.angle_alpha   90.00
_cell.angle_beta   90.00
_cell.angle_gamma   90.00
#
_symmetry.space_group_name_H-M   'P 1'
#
loop_
_entity.id
_entity.type
_entity.pdbx_description
1 polymer ?
#
loop_
_entity_poly.entity_id
_entity_poly.type
_entity_poly.pdbx_seq_one_letter_code
_entity_poly.pdbx_strand_id
1 'polypeptide(L)'
;MKNLFITTGMVIMTLLFASTGNAQSRSACIPKTGYWVLVSNIHAKKATTVQFYTDAHQLIYEEQVKDQKLNLNRLKTLRCLRKGLDSALIAWNQQKKALYNKNWIAANLK
;
A
#
# COMPACT_ATOMS: atom_id res chain seq x y z
N MET A 1 6.86 19.13 -53.86
CA MET A 1 5.71 19.29 -52.92
C MET A 1 5.07 17.96 -52.48
N LYS A 2 5.76 16.81 -52.57
CA LYS A 2 5.21 15.49 -52.12
C LYS A 2 5.69 15.08 -50.73
N ASN A 3 6.84 15.59 -50.31
CA ASN A 3 7.50 15.25 -49.05
C ASN A 3 6.85 15.97 -47.86
N LEU A 4 6.18 17.11 -48.10
CA LEU A 4 5.55 17.95 -47.08
C LEU A 4 4.36 17.25 -46.42
N PHE A 5 3.58 16.48 -47.20
CA PHE A 5 2.41 15.72 -46.71
C PHE A 5 2.78 14.45 -45.93
N ILE A 6 3.93 13.85 -46.22
CA ILE A 6 4.43 12.65 -45.52
C ILE A 6 4.96 13.04 -44.15
N THR A 7 5.69 14.16 -44.05
CA THR A 7 6.19 14.67 -42.76
C THR A 7 5.09 15.13 -41.81
N THR A 8 4.02 15.77 -42.31
CA THR A 8 2.89 16.19 -41.45
C THR A 8 2.10 15.00 -40.92
N GLY A 9 1.91 13.94 -41.70
CA GLY A 9 1.28 12.70 -41.22
C GLY A 9 2.08 12.02 -40.11
N MET A 10 3.41 12.00 -40.22
CA MET A 10 4.30 11.37 -39.23
C MET A 10 4.31 12.12 -37.89
N VAL A 11 4.22 13.45 -37.91
CA VAL A 11 4.16 14.28 -36.68
C VAL A 11 2.85 14.05 -35.90
N ILE A 12 1.72 13.94 -36.60
CA ILE A 12 0.40 13.72 -35.98
C ILE A 12 0.31 12.33 -35.33
N MET A 13 0.92 11.30 -35.95
CA MET A 13 0.91 9.94 -35.40
C MET A 13 1.79 9.79 -34.15
N THR A 14 2.81 10.64 -33.97
CA THR A 14 3.71 10.61 -32.80
C THR A 14 3.05 11.24 -31.55
N LEU A 15 2.12 12.17 -31.74
CA LEU A 15 1.37 12.82 -30.64
C LEU A 15 0.34 11.90 -29.97
N LEU A 16 -0.12 10.85 -30.65
CA LEU A 16 -1.09 9.89 -30.10
C LEU A 16 -0.48 8.88 -29.12
N PHE A 17 0.85 8.82 -29.01
CA PHE A 17 1.57 7.96 -28.07
C PHE A 17 2.18 8.72 -26.88
N ALA A 18 1.77 9.97 -26.64
CA ALA A 18 2.10 10.68 -25.40
C ALA A 18 1.39 10.01 -24.21
N SER A 19 1.98 8.90 -23.74
CA SER A 19 1.48 8.11 -22.63
C SER A 19 1.40 8.97 -21.37
N THR A 20 0.21 9.05 -20.78
CA THR A 20 -0.02 9.69 -19.49
C THR A 20 0.61 8.82 -18.40
N GLY A 21 1.88 9.09 -18.10
CA GLY A 21 2.56 8.52 -16.94
C GLY A 21 1.90 9.00 -15.66
N ASN A 22 0.90 8.27 -15.16
CA ASN A 22 0.30 8.53 -13.87
C ASN A 22 1.31 8.19 -12.76
N ALA A 23 2.06 9.20 -12.30
CA ALA A 23 2.91 9.09 -11.13
C ALA A 23 2.02 8.81 -9.91
N GLN A 24 2.04 7.57 -9.42
CA GLN A 24 1.23 7.16 -8.27
C GLN A 24 1.73 7.87 -7.00
N SER A 25 0.95 8.83 -6.49
CA SER A 25 1.33 9.61 -5.31
C SER A 25 1.34 8.75 -4.04
N ARG A 26 2.46 8.79 -3.31
CA ARG A 26 2.64 8.12 -2.01
C ARG A 26 1.70 8.68 -0.93
N SER A 27 1.31 9.95 -1.04
CA SER A 27 0.44 10.63 -0.07
C SER A 27 -0.93 9.98 0.04
N ALA A 28 -1.43 9.38 -1.05
CA ALA A 28 -2.68 8.62 -1.05
C ALA A 28 -2.61 7.33 -0.23
N CYS A 29 -1.45 6.93 0.28
CA CYS A 29 -1.32 5.75 1.15
C CYS A 29 -1.19 6.11 2.64
N ILE A 30 -1.08 7.40 2.98
CA ILE A 30 -0.97 7.84 4.38
C ILE A 30 -2.38 7.83 5.00
N PRO A 31 -2.60 7.14 6.14
CA PRO A 31 -3.89 7.11 6.81
C PRO A 31 -4.20 8.47 7.44
N LYS A 32 -5.49 8.82 7.51
CA LYS A 32 -5.94 10.06 8.17
C LYS A 32 -6.05 9.91 9.69
N THR A 33 -6.29 8.70 10.16
CA THR A 33 -6.46 8.34 11.57
C THR A 33 -5.83 6.98 11.83
N GLY A 34 -5.34 6.79 13.05
CA GLY A 34 -4.58 5.62 13.44
C GLY A 34 -3.23 5.52 12.73
N TYR A 35 -2.45 4.54 13.15
CA TYR A 35 -1.13 4.28 12.57
C TYR A 35 -0.76 2.81 12.64
N TRP A 36 0.26 2.42 11.89
CA TRP A 36 0.84 1.08 11.92
C TRP A 36 2.29 1.10 12.39
N VAL A 37 2.70 0.02 13.04
CA VAL A 37 4.08 -0.24 13.44
C VAL A 37 4.49 -1.57 12.84
N LEU A 38 5.70 -1.60 12.26
CA LEU A 38 6.32 -2.82 11.79
C LEU A 38 7.38 -3.24 12.80
N VAL A 39 7.15 -4.36 13.47
CA VAL A 39 8.11 -4.96 14.40
C VAL A 39 8.84 -6.08 13.65
N SER A 40 10.13 -5.88 13.41
CA SER A 40 11.01 -6.90 12.84
C SER A 40 11.99 -7.39 13.90
N ASN A 41 12.17 -8.71 14.00
CA ASN A 41 13.12 -9.30 14.95
C ASN A 41 14.39 -9.74 14.19
N ILE A 42 15.56 -9.31 14.68
CA ILE A 42 16.87 -9.63 14.09
C ILE A 42 17.12 -11.15 14.08
N HIS A 43 16.60 -11.87 15.07
CA HIS A 43 16.71 -13.33 15.20
C HIS A 43 15.65 -14.09 14.40
N ALA A 44 14.52 -13.47 14.04
CA ALA A 44 13.47 -14.09 13.22
C ALA A 44 13.58 -13.63 11.77
N LYS A 45 14.44 -14.32 11.00
CA LYS A 45 14.62 -14.01 9.57
C LYS A 45 13.29 -14.13 8.83
N LYS A 46 13.00 -13.15 7.96
CA LYS A 46 11.82 -13.09 7.08
C LYS A 46 10.47 -13.10 7.81
N ALA A 47 10.43 -12.71 9.08
CA ALA A 47 9.19 -12.46 9.80
C ALA A 47 9.06 -10.96 10.11
N THR A 48 7.87 -10.40 9.89
CA THR A 48 7.52 -9.05 10.33
C THR A 48 6.17 -9.08 11.01
N THR A 49 6.09 -8.63 12.25
CA THR A 49 4.83 -8.41 12.94
C THR A 49 4.31 -7.02 12.61
N VAL A 50 3.09 -6.94 12.12
CA VAL A 50 2.40 -5.67 11.88
C VAL A 50 1.43 -5.42 13.00
N GLN A 51 1.50 -4.25 13.61
CA GLN A 51 0.59 -3.80 14.65
C GLN A 51 -0.13 -2.54 14.18
N PHE A 52 -1.44 -2.46 14.44
CA PHE A 52 -2.24 -1.27 14.17
C PHE A 52 -2.73 -0.65 15.47
N TYR A 53 -2.72 0.67 15.50
CA TYR A 53 -3.07 1.48 16.66
C TYR A 53 -4.08 2.56 16.30
N THR A 54 -4.92 2.93 17.27
CA THR A 54 -5.71 4.17 17.21
C THR A 54 -4.85 5.39 17.52
N ASP A 55 -5.40 6.59 17.29
CA ASP A 55 -4.77 7.85 17.70
C ASP A 55 -4.60 7.98 19.22
N ALA A 56 -5.37 7.19 20.00
CA ALA A 56 -5.23 7.06 21.45
C ALA A 56 -4.19 6.00 21.86
N HIS A 57 -3.32 5.57 20.93
CA HIS A 57 -2.28 4.57 21.16
C HIS A 57 -2.79 3.18 21.60
N GLN A 58 -4.05 2.85 21.32
CA GLN A 58 -4.61 1.54 21.65
C GLN A 58 -4.33 0.55 20.52
N LEU A 59 -3.76 -0.62 20.86
CA LEU A 59 -3.56 -1.70 19.90
C LEU A 59 -4.92 -2.29 19.49
N ILE A 60 -5.21 -2.26 18.19
CA ILE A 60 -6.48 -2.76 17.63
C ILE A 60 -6.31 -3.98 16.76
N TYR A 61 -5.09 -4.21 16.26
CA TYR A 61 -4.80 -5.35 15.40
C TYR A 61 -3.33 -5.76 15.48
N GLU A 62 -3.08 -7.06 15.41
CA GLU A 62 -1.74 -7.60 15.22
C GLU A 62 -1.74 -8.82 14.28
N GLU A 63 -0.81 -8.86 13.34
CA GLU A 63 -0.61 -9.99 12.42
C GLU A 63 0.88 -10.23 12.18
N GLN A 64 1.31 -11.49 12.27
CA GLN A 64 2.67 -11.87 11.86
C GLN A 64 2.69 -12.30 10.40
N VAL A 65 3.41 -11.54 9.56
CA VAL A 65 3.71 -11.90 8.18
C VAL A 65 4.98 -12.76 8.15
N LYS A 66 4.84 -14.01 7.73
CA LYS A 66 5.94 -14.98 7.61
C LYS A 66 6.49 -15.04 6.18
N ASP A 67 7.71 -15.56 6.06
CA ASP A 67 8.44 -15.81 4.81
C ASP A 67 8.72 -14.59 3.91
N GLN A 68 8.40 -13.37 4.37
CA GLN A 68 8.62 -12.14 3.63
C GLN A 68 8.96 -10.96 4.56
N LYS A 69 9.84 -10.07 4.09
CA LYS A 69 10.06 -8.75 4.70
C LYS A 69 9.14 -7.72 4.08
N LEU A 70 8.49 -6.93 4.93
CA LEU A 70 7.69 -5.79 4.47
C LEU A 70 8.60 -4.64 4.06
N ASN A 71 8.39 -4.09 2.87
CA ASN A 71 9.15 -2.96 2.36
C ASN A 71 8.26 -1.71 2.23
N LEU A 72 8.41 -0.76 3.15
CA LEU A 72 7.63 0.48 3.19
C LEU A 72 7.93 1.46 2.05
N ASN A 73 8.95 1.19 1.22
CA ASN A 73 9.22 1.95 0.00
C ASN A 73 8.35 1.46 -1.18
N ARG A 74 7.72 0.28 -1.08
CA ARG A 74 6.81 -0.22 -2.10
C ARG A 74 5.41 0.32 -1.88
N LEU A 75 4.85 0.99 -2.88
CA LEU A 75 3.47 1.49 -2.85
C LEU A 75 2.44 0.38 -2.60
N LYS A 76 2.66 -0.82 -3.15
CA LYS A 76 1.80 -1.98 -2.88
C LYS A 76 1.71 -2.26 -1.37
N THR A 77 2.85 -2.31 -0.68
CA THR A 77 2.89 -2.54 0.76
C THR A 77 2.16 -1.45 1.53
N LEU A 78 2.38 -0.17 1.19
CA LEU A 78 1.67 0.94 1.83
C LEU A 78 0.15 0.87 1.63
N ARG A 79 -0.31 0.51 0.42
CA ARG A 79 -1.75 0.31 0.14
C ARG A 79 -2.34 -0.84 0.94
N CYS A 80 -1.63 -1.97 1.04
CA CYS A 80 -2.06 -3.11 1.84
C CYS A 80 -2.18 -2.73 3.32
N LEU A 81 -1.18 -2.04 3.86
CA LEU A 81 -1.19 -1.57 5.25
C LEU A 81 -2.34 -0.60 5.51
N ARG A 82 -2.55 0.38 4.62
CA ARG A 82 -3.69 1.31 4.70
C ARG A 82 -5.03 0.57 4.72
N LYS A 83 -5.26 -0.33 3.76
CA LYS A 83 -6.52 -1.09 3.67
C LYS A 83 -6.73 -1.98 4.91
N GLY A 84 -5.67 -2.57 5.43
CA GLY A 84 -5.69 -3.36 6.66
C GLY A 84 -6.06 -2.50 7.88
N LEU A 85 -5.45 -1.32 8.01
CA LEU A 85 -5.73 -0.37 9.09
C LEU A 85 -7.18 0.13 9.02
N ASP A 86 -7.68 0.50 7.84
CA ASP A 86 -9.07 0.92 7.65
C ASP A 86 -10.05 -0.19 8.10
N SER A 87 -9.76 -1.44 7.75
CA SER A 87 -10.56 -2.60 8.16
C SER A 87 -10.51 -2.83 9.68
N ALA A 88 -9.34 -2.65 10.29
CA ALA A 88 -9.16 -2.77 11.74
C ALA A 88 -9.89 -1.69 12.52
N LEU A 89 -9.87 -0.44 12.04
CA LEU A 89 -10.59 0.67 12.66
C LEU A 89 -12.10 0.46 12.61
N ILE A 90 -12.63 -0.03 11.48
CA ILE A 90 -14.06 -0.37 11.35
C ILE A 90 -14.44 -1.45 12.37
N ALA A 91 -13.68 -2.55 12.42
CA ALA A 91 -13.95 -3.64 13.34
C ALA A 91 -13.82 -3.22 14.82
N TRP A 92 -12.82 -2.41 15.14
CA TRP A 92 -12.62 -1.85 16.48
C TRP A 92 -13.78 -0.96 16.91
N ASN A 93 -14.30 -0.12 16.00
CA ASN A 93 -15.43 0.75 16.33
C ASN A 93 -16.72 -0.03 16.62
N GLN A 94 -16.90 -1.21 16.04
CA GLN A 94 -18.05 -2.07 16.28
C GLN A 94 -17.93 -2.90 17.56
N GLN A 95 -16.74 -3.45 17.85
CA GLN A 95 -16.56 -4.49 18.88
C GLN A 95 -15.70 -4.05 20.07
N LYS A 96 -14.92 -2.97 19.94
CA LYS A 96 -13.96 -2.46 20.93
C LYS A 96 -13.00 -3.53 21.47
N LYS A 97 -12.65 -4.51 20.63
CA LYS A 97 -11.73 -5.60 20.95
C LYS A 97 -10.65 -5.75 19.89
N ALA A 98 -9.41 -5.97 20.32
CA ALA A 98 -8.28 -6.16 19.42
C ALA A 98 -8.40 -7.49 18.69
N LEU A 99 -8.09 -7.48 17.39
CA LEU A 99 -8.14 -8.66 16.53
C LEU A 99 -6.73 -9.15 16.21
N TYR A 100 -6.56 -10.47 16.06
CA TYR A 100 -5.26 -11.08 15.83
C TYR A 100 -5.30 -12.02 14.63
N ASN A 101 -4.24 -12.01 13.81
CA ASN A 101 -3.96 -12.96 12.74
C ASN A 101 -5.12 -13.23 11.76
N LYS A 102 -5.81 -12.16 11.31
CA LYS A 102 -6.90 -12.26 10.31
C LYS A 102 -6.42 -12.34 8.85
N ASN A 103 -5.11 -12.35 8.59
CA ASN A 103 -4.50 -12.37 7.25
C ASN A 103 -4.93 -11.22 6.35
N TRP A 104 -5.26 -10.05 6.91
CA TRP A 104 -5.65 -8.89 6.10
C TRP A 104 -4.47 -8.34 5.31
N ILE A 105 -3.25 -8.54 5.82
CA ILE A 105 -2.03 -8.04 5.23
C ILE A 105 -1.38 -9.13 4.37
N ALA A 106 -1.15 -10.32 4.93
CA ALA A 106 -0.44 -11.42 4.25
C ALA A 106 -1.14 -11.85 2.94
N ALA A 107 -2.47 -11.87 2.90
CA ALA A 107 -3.22 -12.29 1.71
C ALA A 107 -3.02 -11.36 0.49
N ASN A 108 -2.74 -10.08 0.73
CA ASN A 108 -2.69 -9.05 -0.32
C ASN A 108 -1.26 -8.70 -0.77
N LEU A 109 -0.24 -9.34 -0.19
CA LEU A 109 1.17 -9.05 -0.47
C LEU A 109 1.78 -9.88 -1.60
N LYS A 110 1.19 -11.03 -1.95
CA LYS A 110 1.59 -11.89 -3.08
C LYS A 110 1.53 -11.14 -4.40
#